data_AF-A0A5E4YGA2-F1
#
_entry.id   AF-A0A5E4YGA2-F1
#
_cell.length_a   1.000
_cell.length_b   1.000
_cell.length_c   1.000
_cell.angle_alpha   90.00
_cell.angle_beta   90.00
_cell.angle_gamma   90.00
#
_symmetry.space_group_name_H-M   'P 1'
#
loop_
_entity.id
_entity.type
_entity.pdbx_description
1 polymer ?
#
loop_
_entity_poly.entity_id
_entity_poly.type
_entity_poly.pdbx_seq_one_letter_code
_entity_poly.pdbx_strand_id
1 'polypeptide(L)'
;MEARQADLLPVAYYHVVFTLPAPISAIAYTNKAVIYRLLFEVAAETLGTIAADPKHLGAQIGVTLVLHTWGSALTHHPHVHGIVPGGGLSPDGERWVRCRPGFFLPVRVLSRLFRRRFLEELEKAHRAGQLRFFGEHEPLAAAARFTRWLAPMRKCEWVVYAKRPFAGPAAVLLTCRVIPTGWRSRTGGSWRWMSVA
;
A
#
# COMPACT_ATOMS: atom_id res chain seq x y z
N MET A 1 -17.08 -9.73 -18.40
CA MET A 1 -17.01 -9.74 -16.92
C MET A 1 -16.77 -11.15 -16.38
N GLU A 2 -17.34 -12.18 -16.98
CA GLU A 2 -17.17 -13.60 -16.59
C GLU A 2 -15.71 -14.07 -16.55
N ALA A 3 -14.88 -13.68 -17.52
CA ALA A 3 -13.47 -14.12 -17.59
C ALA A 3 -12.63 -13.72 -16.36
N ARG A 4 -12.95 -12.61 -15.68
CA ARG A 4 -12.19 -12.13 -14.50
C ARG A 4 -12.67 -12.73 -13.18
N GLN A 5 -13.80 -13.44 -13.18
CA GLN A 5 -14.35 -14.08 -11.99
C GLN A 5 -13.74 -15.47 -11.77
N ALA A 6 -13.34 -16.15 -12.85
CA ALA A 6 -12.61 -17.42 -12.81
C ALA A 6 -11.20 -17.28 -12.19
N ASP A 7 -10.60 -16.09 -12.29
CA ASP A 7 -9.29 -15.79 -11.71
C ASP A 7 -9.34 -15.56 -10.18
N LEU A 8 -10.53 -15.51 -9.58
CA LEU A 8 -10.69 -15.26 -8.16
C LEU A 8 -10.77 -16.59 -7.40
N LEU A 9 -9.85 -16.78 -6.46
CA LEU A 9 -9.90 -17.86 -5.50
C LEU A 9 -11.25 -17.85 -4.73
N PRO A 10 -11.87 -19.01 -4.47
CA PRO A 10 -13.14 -19.12 -3.74
C PRO A 10 -12.92 -18.94 -2.23
N VAL A 11 -12.38 -17.79 -1.84
CA VAL A 11 -12.07 -17.40 -0.46
C VAL A 11 -12.69 -16.04 -0.14
N ALA A 12 -12.76 -15.71 1.15
CA ALA A 12 -13.08 -14.35 1.57
C ALA A 12 -12.01 -13.38 1.07
N TYR A 13 -12.37 -12.14 0.75
CA TYR A 13 -11.41 -11.09 0.39
C TYR A 13 -11.52 -9.92 1.35
N TYR A 14 -10.40 -9.43 1.84
CA TYR A 14 -10.30 -8.28 2.73
C TYR A 14 -9.94 -7.02 1.95
N HIS A 15 -10.53 -5.90 2.36
CA HIS A 15 -10.19 -4.58 1.84
C HIS A 15 -9.33 -3.83 2.85
N VAL A 16 -8.08 -3.58 2.51
CA VAL A 16 -7.14 -2.84 3.34
C VAL A 16 -6.93 -1.45 2.73
N VAL A 17 -6.82 -0.41 3.54
CA VAL A 17 -6.58 0.96 3.07
C VAL A 17 -5.40 1.54 3.82
N PHE A 18 -4.44 2.12 3.10
CA PHE A 18 -3.32 2.86 3.66
C PHE A 18 -3.42 4.33 3.25
N THR A 19 -3.47 5.21 4.23
CA THR A 19 -3.66 6.64 4.03
C THR A 19 -2.46 7.42 4.57
N LEU A 20 -1.99 8.40 3.79
CA LEU A 20 -0.91 9.29 4.21
C LEU A 20 -1.46 10.43 5.10
N PRO A 21 -0.70 10.86 6.13
CA PRO A 21 -1.08 12.01 6.93
C PRO A 21 -1.06 13.29 6.06
N ALA A 22 -1.93 14.25 6.39
CA ALA A 22 -2.15 15.45 5.58
C ALA A 22 -0.86 16.19 5.16
N PRO A 23 0.17 16.37 6.02
CA PRO A 23 1.41 17.02 5.58
C PRO A 23 2.15 16.27 4.46
N ILE A 24 2.18 14.94 4.51
CA ILE A 24 2.81 14.14 3.43
C ILE A 24 1.94 14.19 2.17
N SER A 25 0.61 14.15 2.32
CA SER A 25 -0.33 14.29 1.20
C SER A 25 -0.20 15.64 0.48
N ALA A 26 0.18 16.71 1.18
CA ALA A 26 0.40 18.04 0.60
C ALA A 26 1.60 18.05 -0.37
N ILE A 27 2.71 17.40 0.00
CA ILE A 27 3.90 17.32 -0.88
C ILE A 27 3.77 16.25 -1.97
N ALA A 28 2.74 15.39 -1.92
CA ALA A 28 2.55 14.31 -2.87
C ALA A 28 2.17 14.77 -4.27
N TYR A 29 1.45 15.89 -4.39
CA TYR A 29 1.03 16.38 -5.70
C TYR A 29 2.21 16.81 -6.59
N THR A 30 3.26 17.38 -5.99
CA THR A 30 4.49 17.78 -6.69
C THR A 30 5.50 16.65 -6.81
N ASN A 31 5.32 15.57 -6.03
CA ASN A 31 6.23 14.42 -5.95
C ASN A 31 5.55 13.08 -6.33
N LYS A 32 4.57 13.12 -7.25
CA LYS A 32 3.68 11.98 -7.57
C LYS A 32 4.43 10.67 -7.79
N ALA A 33 5.43 10.67 -8.67
CA ALA A 33 6.18 9.47 -9.03
C ALA A 33 6.86 8.82 -7.81
N VAL A 34 7.48 9.63 -6.94
CA VAL A 34 8.18 9.13 -5.76
C VAL A 34 7.18 8.70 -4.70
N ILE A 35 6.23 9.56 -4.34
CA ILE A 35 5.33 9.30 -3.21
C ILE A 35 4.35 8.16 -3.52
N TYR A 36 3.81 8.09 -4.73
CA TYR A 36 2.88 7.00 -5.09
C TYR A 36 3.60 5.67 -5.17
N ARG A 37 4.82 5.64 -5.73
CA ARG A 37 5.65 4.44 -5.73
C ARG A 37 5.92 3.96 -4.30
N LEU A 38 6.35 4.86 -3.40
CA LEU A 38 6.55 4.51 -1.98
C LEU A 38 5.27 4.01 -1.33
N LEU A 39 4.11 4.60 -1.64
CA LEU A 39 2.83 4.18 -1.10
C LEU A 39 2.47 2.74 -1.50
N PHE A 40 2.72 2.36 -2.76
CA PHE A 40 2.54 0.99 -3.23
C PHE A 40 3.54 0.02 -2.61
N GLU A 41 4.83 0.32 -2.72
CA GLU A 41 5.91 -0.57 -2.28
C GLU A 41 5.83 -0.83 -0.77
N VAL A 42 5.68 0.23 0.03
CA VAL A 42 5.66 0.11 1.49
C VAL A 42 4.37 -0.54 1.97
N ALA A 43 3.22 -0.32 1.30
CA ALA A 43 1.99 -1.03 1.64
C ALA A 43 2.10 -2.54 1.37
N ALA A 44 2.65 -2.93 0.21
CA ALA A 44 2.89 -4.33 -0.14
C ALA A 44 3.90 -4.99 0.83
N GLU A 45 5.02 -4.30 1.11
CA GLU A 45 6.04 -4.76 2.06
C GLU A 45 5.45 -4.97 3.46
N THR A 46 4.67 -4.00 3.95
CA THR A 46 4.05 -4.06 5.28
C THR A 46 3.10 -5.26 5.38
N LEU A 47 2.23 -5.43 4.38
CA LEU A 47 1.29 -6.55 4.34
C LEU A 47 2.01 -7.90 4.29
N GLY A 48 2.97 -8.06 3.38
CA GLY A 48 3.74 -9.29 3.23
C GLY A 48 4.52 -9.64 4.50
N THR A 49 5.19 -8.65 5.11
CA THR A 49 5.99 -8.85 6.33
C THR A 49 5.13 -9.33 7.49
N ILE A 50 4.00 -8.66 7.75
CA ILE A 50 3.13 -9.03 8.87
C ILE A 50 2.37 -10.33 8.61
N ALA A 51 2.01 -10.62 7.35
CA ALA A 51 1.39 -11.89 6.99
C ALA A 51 2.34 -13.08 7.15
N ALA A 52 3.62 -12.91 6.81
CA ALA A 52 4.62 -13.96 6.90
C ALA A 52 4.99 -14.33 8.36
N ASP A 53 4.77 -13.45 9.34
CA ASP A 53 5.05 -13.72 10.76
C ASP A 53 4.13 -14.85 11.29
N PRO A 54 4.67 -15.98 11.78
CA PRO A 54 3.90 -17.06 12.38
C PRO A 54 3.06 -16.65 13.61
N LYS A 55 3.42 -15.55 14.29
CA LYS A 55 2.61 -14.97 15.38
C LYS A 55 1.33 -14.31 14.87
N HIS A 56 1.23 -14.09 13.56
CA HIS A 56 0.08 -13.51 12.88
C HIS A 56 -0.57 -14.54 11.97
N LEU A 57 -0.26 -14.55 10.68
CA LEU A 57 -0.84 -15.50 9.72
C LEU A 57 0.14 -16.64 9.39
N GLY A 58 1.45 -16.38 9.33
CA GLY A 58 2.46 -17.36 8.94
C GLY A 58 2.35 -17.80 7.47
N ALA A 59 1.96 -16.90 6.57
CA ALA A 59 1.70 -17.22 5.17
C ALA A 59 2.14 -16.12 4.19
N GLN A 60 2.48 -16.54 2.97
CA GLN A 60 2.73 -15.69 1.83
C GLN A 60 1.40 -15.31 1.16
N ILE A 61 1.05 -14.03 1.20
CA ILE A 61 -0.22 -13.53 0.66
C ILE A 61 -0.03 -12.88 -0.72
N GLY A 62 -1.07 -12.98 -1.55
CA GLY A 62 -1.22 -12.12 -2.72
C GLY A 62 -1.93 -10.81 -2.36
N VAL A 63 -1.60 -9.71 -3.02
CA VAL A 63 -2.31 -8.43 -2.86
C VAL A 63 -2.47 -7.72 -4.20
N THR A 64 -3.67 -7.20 -4.43
CA THR A 64 -3.94 -6.25 -5.53
C THR A 64 -4.11 -4.87 -4.93
N LEU A 65 -3.21 -3.94 -5.26
CA LEU A 65 -3.25 -2.55 -4.78
C LEU A 65 -3.78 -1.62 -5.88
N VAL A 66 -4.61 -0.65 -5.51
CA VAL A 66 -5.18 0.38 -6.38
C VAL A 66 -4.99 1.75 -5.73
N LEU A 67 -4.45 2.72 -6.48
CA LEU A 67 -4.26 4.09 -6.01
C LEU A 67 -5.51 4.93 -6.23
N HIS A 68 -5.93 5.64 -5.19
CA HIS A 68 -6.90 6.72 -5.25
C HIS A 68 -6.21 8.03 -4.87
N THR A 69 -6.38 9.08 -5.67
CA THR A 69 -5.71 10.38 -5.44
C THR A 69 -6.64 11.47 -4.92
N TRP A 70 -7.95 11.21 -4.86
CA TRP A 70 -8.96 12.19 -4.47
C TRP A 70 -9.83 11.66 -3.33
N GLY A 71 -10.08 12.51 -2.34
CA GLY A 71 -11.09 12.25 -1.32
C GLY A 71 -12.50 12.58 -1.81
N SER A 72 -13.53 12.22 -1.04
CA SER A 72 -14.94 12.50 -1.36
C SER A 72 -15.25 14.00 -1.50
N ALA A 73 -14.44 14.86 -0.88
CA ALA A 73 -14.53 16.32 -1.00
C ALA A 73 -13.72 16.89 -2.18
N LEU A 74 -13.26 16.05 -3.12
CA LEU A 74 -12.40 16.42 -4.26
C LEU A 74 -11.09 17.13 -3.85
N THR A 75 -10.60 16.85 -2.65
CA THR A 75 -9.28 17.29 -2.19
C THR A 75 -8.23 16.23 -2.52
N HIS A 76 -7.01 16.67 -2.82
CA HIS A 76 -5.90 15.76 -3.08
C HIS A 76 -5.60 14.92 -1.83
N HIS A 77 -5.84 13.62 -1.93
CA HIS A 77 -5.78 12.69 -0.80
C HIS A 77 -5.29 11.31 -1.29
N PRO A 78 -4.00 11.15 -1.57
CA PRO A 78 -3.45 9.88 -2.06
C PRO A 78 -3.54 8.80 -0.98
N HIS A 79 -4.20 7.70 -1.33
CA HIS A 79 -4.31 6.49 -0.52
C HIS A 79 -4.36 5.26 -1.43
N VAL A 80 -3.93 4.11 -0.93
CA VAL A 80 -4.02 2.84 -1.65
C VAL A 80 -5.03 1.92 -1.01
N HIS A 81 -5.86 1.32 -1.85
CA HIS A 81 -6.77 0.24 -1.51
C HIS A 81 -6.14 -1.09 -1.91
N GLY A 82 -6.01 -2.00 -0.95
CA GLY A 82 -5.59 -3.38 -1.16
C GLY A 82 -6.78 -4.34 -1.10
N ILE A 83 -6.86 -5.22 -2.08
CA ILE A 83 -7.72 -6.40 -2.05
C ILE A 83 -6.83 -7.60 -1.78
N VAL A 84 -7.11 -8.30 -0.68
CA VAL A 84 -6.28 -9.39 -0.19
C VAL A 84 -7.13 -10.65 -0.01
N PRO A 85 -6.75 -11.81 -0.57
CA PRO A 85 -7.39 -13.08 -0.27
C PRO A 85 -7.33 -13.40 1.23
N GLY A 86 -8.31 -14.14 1.74
CA GLY A 86 -8.47 -14.47 3.16
C GLY A 86 -7.54 -15.59 3.63
N GLY A 87 -6.27 -15.50 3.26
CA GLY A 87 -5.23 -16.48 3.49
C GLY A 87 -4.09 -16.32 2.51
N GLY A 88 -3.12 -17.20 2.60
CA GLY A 88 -1.95 -17.26 1.73
C GLY A 88 -1.38 -18.66 1.65
N LEU A 89 -0.31 -18.82 0.89
CA LEU A 89 0.45 -20.07 0.84
C LEU A 89 1.34 -20.19 2.08
N SER A 90 1.51 -21.41 2.59
CA SER A 90 2.53 -21.70 3.60
C SER A 90 3.93 -21.31 3.11
N PRO A 91 4.92 -21.17 4.01
CA PRO A 91 6.28 -20.80 3.61
C PRO A 91 6.93 -21.77 2.60
N ASP A 92 6.56 -23.05 2.67
CA ASP A 92 6.97 -24.11 1.72
C ASP A 92 6.15 -24.12 0.41
N GLY A 93 5.06 -23.35 0.33
CA GLY A 93 4.17 -23.27 -0.84
C GLY A 93 3.18 -24.43 -0.98
N GLU A 94 3.20 -25.41 -0.09
CA GLU A 94 2.46 -26.68 -0.28
C GLU A 94 1.00 -26.63 0.17
N ARG A 95 0.65 -25.73 1.09
CA ARG A 95 -0.70 -25.66 1.67
C ARG A 95 -1.22 -24.23 1.76
N TRP A 96 -2.55 -24.11 1.71
CA TRP A 96 -3.22 -22.85 1.97
C TRP A 96 -3.43 -22.63 3.47
N VAL A 97 -2.94 -21.50 3.98
CA VAL A 97 -3.13 -21.05 5.36
C VAL A 97 -4.25 -20.01 5.39
N ARG A 98 -5.40 -20.38 5.96
CA ARG A 98 -6.58 -19.50 6.05
C ARG A 98 -6.43 -18.47 7.16
N CYS A 99 -6.91 -17.26 6.90
CA CYS A 99 -7.16 -16.28 7.95
C CYS A 99 -8.24 -16.78 8.92
N ARG A 100 -8.22 -16.26 10.15
CA ARG A 100 -9.31 -16.49 11.10
C ARG A 100 -10.61 -15.86 10.57
N PRO A 101 -11.79 -16.46 10.79
CA PRO A 101 -13.05 -15.88 10.33
C PRO A 101 -13.22 -14.43 10.79
N GLY A 102 -13.47 -13.53 9.84
CA GLY A 102 -13.70 -12.10 10.12
C GLY A 102 -12.46 -11.30 10.55
N PHE A 103 -11.28 -11.91 10.56
CA PHE A 103 -10.04 -11.26 10.98
C PHE A 103 -8.91 -11.54 9.98
N PHE A 104 -8.28 -10.46 9.51
CA PHE A 104 -7.12 -10.54 8.60
C PHE A 104 -5.80 -10.41 9.37
N LEU A 105 -5.36 -9.17 9.61
CA LEU A 105 -4.13 -8.85 10.32
C LEU A 105 -4.37 -7.72 11.32
N PRO A 106 -3.56 -7.61 12.40
CA PRO A 106 -3.73 -6.57 13.39
C PRO A 106 -3.39 -5.18 12.83
N VAL A 107 -4.42 -4.35 12.63
CA VAL A 107 -4.32 -3.00 12.03
C VAL A 107 -3.31 -2.09 12.74
N ARG A 108 -3.21 -2.15 14.07
CA ARG A 108 -2.24 -1.35 14.83
C ARG A 108 -0.79 -1.72 14.50
N VAL A 109 -0.52 -3.00 14.23
CA VAL A 109 0.81 -3.48 13.83
C VAL A 109 1.13 -3.02 12.41
N LEU A 110 0.17 -3.18 11.49
CA LEU A 110 0.29 -2.69 10.12
C LEU A 110 0.57 -1.18 10.08
N SER A 111 -0.23 -0.37 10.79
CA SER A 111 -0.06 1.08 10.85
C SER A 111 1.33 1.49 11.37
N ARG A 112 1.80 0.87 12.45
CA ARG A 112 3.11 1.17 13.04
C ARG A 112 4.27 0.82 12.10
N LEU A 113 4.22 -0.35 11.46
CA LEU A 113 5.25 -0.77 10.52
C LEU A 113 5.22 0.11 9.26
N PHE A 114 4.04 0.32 8.68
CA PHE A 114 3.85 1.16 7.49
C PHE A 114 4.39 2.57 7.74
N ARG A 115 4.01 3.21 8.85
CA ARG A 115 4.54 4.53 9.25
C ARG A 115 6.06 4.55 9.28
N ARG A 116 6.67 3.58 9.98
CA ARG A 116 8.13 3.52 10.13
C ARG A 116 8.80 3.39 8.76
N ARG A 117 8.40 2.40 7.98
CA ARG A 117 9.02 2.09 6.68
C ARG A 117 8.82 3.22 5.69
N PHE A 118 7.62 3.81 5.65
CA PHE A 118 7.34 4.93 4.75
C PHE A 118 8.22 6.15 5.06
N LEU A 119 8.38 6.49 6.34
CA LEU A 119 9.23 7.61 6.76
C LEU A 119 10.70 7.35 6.46
N GLU A 120 11.19 6.12 6.65
CA GLU A 120 12.55 5.72 6.29
C GLU A 120 12.81 5.86 4.79
N GLU A 121 11.91 5.37 3.94
CA GLU A 121 12.07 5.47 2.48
C GLU A 121 11.87 6.90 1.97
N LEU A 122 10.99 7.68 2.58
CA LEU A 122 10.80 9.09 2.25
C LEU A 122 12.05 9.92 2.61
N GLU A 123 12.69 9.64 3.73
CA GLU A 123 13.96 10.26 4.14
C GLU A 123 15.12 9.87 3.22
N LYS A 124 15.17 8.63 2.73
CA LYS A 124 16.11 8.23 1.68
C LYS A 124 15.88 8.99 0.37
N ALA A 125 14.64 9.11 -0.07
CA ALA A 125 14.29 9.84 -1.29
C ALA A 125 14.66 11.33 -1.18
N HIS A 126 14.46 11.94 0.00
CA HIS A 126 14.92 13.29 0.28
C HIS A 126 16.43 13.44 0.15
N ARG A 127 17.21 12.59 0.84
CA ARG A 127 18.67 12.61 0.78
C ARG A 127 19.24 12.37 -0.62
N ALA A 128 18.52 11.61 -1.44
CA ALA A 128 18.87 11.37 -2.83
C ALA A 128 18.47 12.52 -3.78
N GLY A 129 17.91 13.62 -3.28
CA GLY A 129 17.48 14.76 -4.10
C GLY A 129 16.28 14.46 -5.01
N GLN A 130 15.51 13.42 -4.71
CA GLN A 130 14.40 12.97 -5.56
C GLN A 130 13.09 13.74 -5.29
N LEU A 131 13.06 14.53 -4.22
CA LEU A 131 11.89 15.33 -3.84
C LEU A 131 12.07 16.78 -4.28
N ARG A 132 11.00 17.35 -4.85
CA ARG A 132 10.89 18.75 -5.24
C ARG A 132 9.91 19.46 -4.34
N PHE A 133 10.30 20.64 -3.90
CA PHE A 133 9.51 21.47 -3.00
C PHE A 133 9.34 22.87 -3.59
N PHE A 134 8.17 23.46 -3.38
CA PHE A 134 7.79 24.76 -3.94
C PHE A 134 6.93 25.52 -2.93
N GLY A 135 6.85 26.85 -3.09
CA GLY A 135 6.02 27.70 -2.23
C GLY A 135 6.34 27.53 -0.75
N GLU A 136 5.32 27.35 0.08
CA GLU A 136 5.48 27.16 1.54
C GLU A 136 6.35 25.95 1.92
N HIS A 137 6.53 24.99 1.02
CA HIS A 137 7.36 23.81 1.25
C HIS A 137 8.80 23.97 0.79
N GLU A 138 9.18 25.03 0.08
CA GLU A 138 10.56 25.26 -0.39
C GLU A 138 11.63 25.02 0.70
N PRO A 139 11.45 25.46 1.97
CA PRO A 139 12.45 25.22 3.01
C PRO A 139 12.72 23.74 3.30
N LEU A 140 11.81 22.83 2.93
CA LEU A 140 11.96 21.39 3.10
C LEU A 140 13.04 20.79 2.19
N ALA A 141 13.55 21.53 1.20
CA ALA A 141 14.73 21.11 0.44
C ALA A 141 15.97 20.93 1.35
N ALA A 142 16.09 21.75 2.41
CA ALA A 142 17.19 21.64 3.37
C ALA A 142 17.00 20.45 4.32
N ALA A 143 18.01 19.58 4.44
CA ALA A 143 17.95 18.36 5.26
C ALA A 143 17.49 18.61 6.71
N ALA A 144 18.06 19.61 7.39
CA ALA A 144 17.68 19.93 8.78
C ALA A 144 16.20 20.35 8.91
N ARG A 145 15.67 21.08 7.92
CA ARG A 145 14.25 21.47 7.89
C ARG A 145 13.36 20.27 7.63
N PHE A 146 13.76 19.39 6.71
CA PHE A 146 13.04 18.16 6.40
C PHE A 146 12.97 17.21 7.60
N THR A 147 14.09 16.95 8.27
CA THR A 147 14.14 16.08 9.46
C THR A 147 13.24 16.62 10.57
N ARG A 148 13.25 17.94 10.81
CA ARG A 148 12.37 18.57 11.80
C ARG A 148 10.90 18.48 11.39
N TRP A 149 10.61 18.65 10.11
CA TRP A 149 9.27 18.51 9.55
C TRP A 149 8.74 17.08 9.67
N LEU A 150 9.57 16.05 9.49
CA LEU A 150 9.18 14.64 9.67
C LEU A 150 8.98 14.22 11.13
N ALA A 151 9.59 14.90 12.09
CA ALA A 151 9.54 14.53 13.51
C ALA A 151 8.10 14.33 14.06
N PRO A 152 7.12 15.23 13.82
CA PRO A 152 5.74 15.01 14.24
C PRO A 152 5.09 13.79 13.55
N MET A 153 5.43 13.47 12.29
CA MET A 153 4.86 12.31 11.59
C MET A 153 5.25 10.97 12.21
N ARG A 154 6.38 10.92 12.93
CA ARG A 154 6.80 9.72 13.67
C ARG A 154 5.90 9.43 14.86
N LYS A 155 5.23 10.47 15.39
CA LYS A 155 4.40 10.41 16.60
C LYS A 155 2.91 10.35 16.30
N CYS A 156 2.45 11.01 15.23
CA CYS A 156 1.03 11.02 14.91
C CYS A 156 0.51 9.62 14.53
N GLU A 157 -0.80 9.45 14.67
CA GLU A 157 -1.50 8.25 14.23
C GLU A 157 -1.56 8.21 12.70
N TRP A 158 -1.27 7.04 12.13
CA TRP A 158 -1.39 6.77 10.70
C TRP A 158 -2.58 5.86 10.49
N VAL A 159 -3.48 6.28 9.60
CA VAL A 159 -4.72 5.53 9.35
C VAL A 159 -4.43 4.39 8.39
N VAL A 160 -4.48 3.18 8.93
CA VAL A 160 -4.63 1.94 8.18
C VAL A 160 -5.98 1.35 8.58
N TYR A 161 -6.75 0.88 7.61
CA TYR A 161 -8.04 0.25 7.89
C TYR A 161 -8.12 -1.09 7.18
N ALA A 162 -8.74 -2.10 7.80
CA ALA A 162 -9.09 -3.37 7.16
C ALA A 162 -10.61 -3.59 7.33
N LYS A 163 -11.39 -3.50 6.23
CA LYS A 163 -12.82 -3.79 6.26
C LYS A 163 -13.05 -5.28 6.42
N ARG A 164 -14.22 -5.58 6.99
CA ARG A 164 -14.82 -6.91 6.93
C ARG A 164 -14.86 -7.36 5.46
N PRO A 165 -14.75 -8.68 5.23
CA PRO A 165 -14.57 -9.19 3.90
C PRO A 165 -15.74 -8.80 2.99
N PHE A 166 -15.44 -8.62 1.69
CA PHE A 166 -16.47 -8.46 0.68
C PHE A 166 -17.47 -9.62 0.75
N ALA A 167 -18.73 -9.37 0.38
CA ALA A 167 -19.78 -10.41 0.35
C ALA A 167 -19.54 -11.53 -0.69
N GLY A 168 -18.36 -11.56 -1.32
CA GLY A 168 -17.91 -12.57 -2.26
C GLY A 168 -17.01 -11.99 -3.36
N PRO A 169 -16.44 -12.85 -4.23
CA PRO A 169 -15.59 -12.46 -5.36
C PRO A 169 -16.24 -11.44 -6.31
N ALA A 170 -17.56 -11.52 -6.51
CA ALA A 170 -18.30 -10.59 -7.37
C ALA A 170 -18.25 -9.13 -6.86
N ALA A 171 -18.24 -8.91 -5.54
CA ALA A 171 -18.15 -7.57 -4.95
C ALA A 171 -16.76 -6.93 -5.08
N VAL A 172 -15.71 -7.75 -5.28
CA VAL A 172 -14.36 -7.26 -5.59
C VAL A 172 -14.33 -6.57 -6.96
N LEU A 173 -14.99 -7.17 -7.96
CA LEU A 173 -15.02 -6.66 -9.34
C LEU A 173 -15.75 -5.31 -9.46
N LEU A 174 -16.70 -5.02 -8.58
CA LEU A 174 -17.42 -3.73 -8.52
C LEU A 174 -16.56 -2.61 -7.93
N THR A 175 -15.62 -2.94 -7.05
CA THR A 175 -14.75 -1.95 -6.37
C THR A 175 -13.54 -1.58 -7.24
N CYS A 176 -13.05 -2.52 -8.06
CA CYS A 176 -11.92 -2.33 -8.97
C CYS A 176 -12.37 -1.98 -10.40
N ARG A 177 -12.93 -0.78 -10.62
CA ARG A 177 -12.91 -0.20 -11.98
C ARG A 177 -11.48 0.26 -12.29
N VAL A 178 -10.72 -0.66 -12.88
CA VAL A 178 -9.35 -0.47 -13.35
C VAL A 178 -9.33 0.64 -14.42
N ILE A 179 -8.63 1.75 -14.14
CA ILE A 179 -8.15 2.66 -15.19
C ILE A 179 -6.82 2.06 -15.68
N PRO A 180 -6.69 1.68 -16.96
CA PRO A 180 -5.48 1.04 -17.46
C PRO A 180 -4.42 2.12 -17.69
N THR A 181 -3.49 2.28 -16.75
CA THR A 181 -2.21 2.94 -17.04
C THR A 181 -1.10 2.15 -16.36
N GLY A 182 -0.49 1.26 -17.12
CA GLY A 182 0.68 0.50 -16.68
C GLY A 182 1.88 1.43 -16.55
N TRP A 183 2.73 1.20 -15.54
CA TRP A 183 4.15 1.57 -15.56
C TRP A 183 4.89 0.70 -14.52
N ARG A 184 6.12 0.27 -14.85
CA ARG A 184 6.98 -0.68 -14.11
C ARG A 184 8.41 -0.11 -14.08
N SER A 185 9.19 -0.36 -13.02
CA SER A 185 10.66 -0.26 -13.07
C SER A 185 11.35 -1.32 -12.20
N ARG A 186 12.61 -1.68 -12.54
CA ARG A 186 13.39 -2.88 -12.16
C ARG A 186 14.82 -2.40 -11.78
N THR A 187 15.54 -2.95 -10.79
CA THR A 187 16.40 -4.15 -10.94
C THR A 187 17.00 -4.67 -9.62
N GLY A 188 17.01 -6.00 -9.49
CA GLY A 188 17.70 -6.75 -8.41
C GLY A 188 17.26 -8.21 -8.20
N GLY A 189 16.12 -8.66 -8.76
CA GLY A 189 15.69 -10.06 -8.62
C GLY A 189 14.28 -10.34 -9.14
N SER A 190 14.11 -10.18 -10.46
CA SER A 190 13.00 -10.66 -11.32
C SER A 190 11.54 -10.60 -10.84
N TRP A 191 10.71 -9.82 -11.57
CA TRP A 191 9.45 -10.34 -12.18
C TRP A 191 9.19 -9.70 -13.56
N ARG A 192 9.25 -10.51 -14.62
CA ARG A 192 8.64 -10.31 -15.97
C ARG A 192 7.33 -11.13 -16.04
N TRP A 193 6.33 -10.84 -16.88
CA TRP A 193 6.28 -10.89 -18.36
C TRP A 193 5.29 -9.82 -18.91
N MET A 194 5.63 -9.05 -19.96
CA MET A 194 5.60 -9.30 -21.42
C MET A 194 4.20 -9.25 -22.06
N SER A 195 4.11 -8.35 -23.06
CA SER A 195 2.92 -7.86 -23.77
C SER A 195 2.20 -8.88 -24.63
N VAL A 196 0.93 -8.58 -24.94
CA VAL A 196 0.39 -8.74 -26.29
C VAL A 196 -0.33 -7.44 -26.67
N ALA A 197 -0.28 -7.13 -27.97
CA ALA A 197 -0.64 -5.90 -28.67
C ALA A 197 -1.97 -5.24 -28.30
#